data_AF-A0A9D3NY26-F1
#
_entry.id   AF-A0A9D3NY26-F1
#
_cell.length_a   1.000
_cell.length_b   1.000
_cell.length_c   1.000
_cell.angle_alpha   90.00
_cell.angle_beta   90.00
_cell.angle_gamma   90.00
#
_symmetry.space_group_name_H-M   'P 1'
#
loop_
_entity.id
_entity.type
_entity.pdbx_description
1 polymer ?
#
loop_
_entity_poly.entity_id
_entity_poly.type
_entity_poly.pdbx_seq_one_letter_code
_entity_poly.pdbx_strand_id
1 'polypeptide(L)'
;MNRCTAALLLLVIAVYSLNTEAYKCRCTRKGPKIRYKDVQKLEIKPKHPFCQEKMIFVTMENVSRFKGQEYCLHPRLQSTKNLVKWFKIMKDKHKVYEA
;
A
#
# COMPACT_ATOMS: atom_id res chain seq x y z
N MET A 1 30.80 -33.01 7.11
CA MET A 1 30.30 -32.14 6.01
C MET A 1 28.77 -32.09 5.89
N ASN A 2 28.01 -33.17 6.06
CA ASN A 2 26.54 -33.17 5.91
C ASN A 2 25.73 -32.32 6.91
N ARG A 3 26.26 -32.05 8.11
CA ARG A 3 25.53 -31.24 9.12
C ARG A 3 25.51 -29.76 8.77
N CYS A 4 26.58 -29.25 8.17
CA CYS A 4 26.67 -27.84 7.74
C CYS A 4 25.76 -27.57 6.53
N THR A 5 25.69 -28.50 5.57
CA THR A 5 24.78 -28.39 4.43
C THR A 5 23.31 -28.47 4.85
N ALA A 6 22.96 -29.35 5.78
CA ALA A 6 21.60 -29.41 6.34
C ALA A 6 21.22 -28.10 7.08
N ALA A 7 22.12 -27.55 7.89
CA ALA A 7 21.88 -26.28 8.58
C ALA A 7 21.71 -25.09 7.61
N LEU A 8 22.54 -25.03 6.56
CA LEU A 8 22.41 -24.03 5.50
C LEU A 8 21.07 -24.16 4.76
N LEU A 9 20.65 -25.38 4.42
CA LEU A 9 19.36 -25.62 3.77
C LEU A 9 18.19 -25.17 4.66
N LEU A 10 18.22 -25.45 5.96
CA LEU A 10 17.20 -25.00 6.90
C LEU A 10 17.14 -23.47 7.01
N LEU A 11 18.28 -22.80 7.07
CA LEU A 11 18.35 -21.33 7.08
C LEU A 11 17.75 -20.74 5.81
N VAL A 12 18.07 -21.31 4.65
CA VAL A 12 17.52 -20.88 3.37
C VAL A 12 16.00 -21.02 3.37
N ILE A 13 15.46 -22.17 3.78
CA ILE A 13 14.00 -22.39 3.86
C ILE A 13 13.34 -21.38 4.81
N ALA A 14 13.92 -21.14 5.99
CA ALA A 14 13.40 -20.17 6.95
C ALA A 14 13.35 -18.75 6.36
N VAL A 15 14.41 -18.31 5.68
CA VAL A 15 14.47 -17.01 5.02
C VAL A 15 13.45 -16.89 3.89
N TYR A 16 13.27 -17.95 3.09
CA TYR A 16 12.24 -17.96 2.05
C TYR A 16 10.83 -17.85 2.65
N SER A 17 10.51 -18.63 3.68
CA SER A 17 9.21 -18.58 4.35
C SER A 17 8.89 -17.18 4.89
N LEU A 18 9.83 -16.54 5.59
CA LEU A 18 9.66 -15.17 6.09
C LEU A 18 9.43 -14.14 4.97
N ASN A 19 10.14 -14.27 3.86
CA ASN A 19 9.98 -13.39 2.70
C ASN A 19 8.61 -13.57 2.02
N THR A 20 8.07 -14.79 1.97
CA THR A 20 6.75 -15.05 1.39
C THR A 20 5.63 -14.41 2.19
N GLU A 21 5.69 -14.46 3.53
CA GLU A 21 4.74 -13.78 4.40
C GLU A 21 4.82 -12.26 4.27
N ALA A 22 6.04 -11.71 4.23
CA ALA A 22 6.25 -10.27 4.01
C ALA A 22 5.71 -9.81 2.65
N TYR A 23 5.75 -10.65 1.62
CA TYR A 23 5.20 -10.32 0.30
C TYR A 23 3.66 -10.22 0.33
N LYS A 24 2.98 -11.08 1.10
CA LYS A 24 1.52 -11.01 1.27
C LYS A 24 1.09 -9.68 1.89
N CYS A 25 1.90 -9.11 2.79
CA CYS A 25 1.64 -7.83 3.45
C CYS A 25 1.83 -6.59 2.57
N ARG A 26 2.59 -6.69 1.47
CA ARG A 26 2.94 -5.53 0.64
C ARG A 26 2.04 -5.38 -0.57
N CYS A 27 1.88 -4.14 -0.99
CA CYS A 27 1.21 -3.80 -2.24
C CYS A 27 2.22 -3.63 -3.37
N THR A 28 1.76 -3.89 -4.60
CA THR A 28 2.58 -3.79 -5.81
C THR A 28 3.19 -2.40 -5.92
N ARG A 29 4.49 -2.32 -6.19
CA ARG A 29 5.19 -1.02 -6.29
C ARG A 29 4.83 -0.24 -7.56
N LYS A 30 4.36 -0.92 -8.60
CA LYS A 30 3.92 -0.31 -9.85
C LYS A 30 2.39 -0.32 -9.88
N GLY A 31 1.80 0.86 -9.73
CA GLY A 31 0.35 1.07 -9.83
C GLY A 31 0.01 2.10 -10.91
N PRO A 32 -1.27 2.28 -11.24
CA PRO A 32 -1.70 3.32 -12.17
C PRO A 32 -1.36 4.71 -11.62
N LYS A 33 -1.18 5.67 -12.53
CA LYS A 33 -0.92 7.07 -12.16
C LYS A 33 -2.23 7.73 -11.68
N ILE A 34 -2.52 7.58 -10.39
CA ILE A 34 -3.69 8.15 -9.73
C ILE A 34 -3.47 9.65 -9.46
N ARG A 35 -4.47 10.48 -9.75
CA ARG A 35 -4.48 11.91 -9.39
C ARG A 35 -5.29 12.09 -8.11
N TYR A 36 -4.87 13.00 -7.24
CA TYR A 36 -5.54 13.26 -5.95
C TYR A 36 -7.00 13.75 -6.09
N LYS A 37 -7.35 14.37 -7.24
CA LYS A 37 -8.71 14.84 -7.54
C LYS A 37 -9.69 13.70 -7.84
N ASP A 38 -9.17 12.57 -8.33
CA ASP A 38 -9.99 11.44 -8.74
C ASP A 38 -10.24 10.47 -7.56
N VAL A 39 -9.74 10.81 -6.37
CA VAL A 39 -9.81 9.99 -5.16
C VAL A 39 -11.04 10.41 -4.35
N GLN A 40 -11.94 9.47 -4.13
CA GLN A 40 -13.10 9.67 -3.26
C GLN A 40 -12.73 9.47 -1.79
N LYS A 41 -11.98 8.40 -1.50
CA LYS A 41 -11.65 7.98 -0.14
C LYS A 41 -10.21 7.51 -0.07
N LEU A 42 -9.52 7.90 1.00
CA LEU A 42 -8.18 7.43 1.35
C LEU A 42 -8.22 6.80 2.74
N GLU A 43 -7.79 5.55 2.83
CA GLU A 43 -7.70 4.78 4.07
C GLU A 43 -6.28 4.28 4.31
N ILE A 44 -5.84 4.32 5.56
CA ILE A 44 -4.54 3.79 5.96
C ILE A 44 -4.80 2.56 6.84
N LYS A 45 -4.73 1.38 6.24
CA LYS A 45 -5.02 0.10 6.89
C LYS A 45 -3.98 -0.96 6.49
N PRO A 46 -3.69 -1.96 7.34
CA PRO A 46 -2.84 -3.07 6.92
C PRO A 46 -3.55 -3.89 5.83
N LYS A 47 -2.77 -4.53 4.94
CA LYS A 47 -3.33 -5.37 3.87
C LYS A 47 -3.91 -6.68 4.38
N HIS A 48 -3.39 -7.20 5.48
CA HIS A 48 -3.89 -8.37 6.19
C HIS A 48 -3.81 -8.14 7.70
N PRO A 49 -4.66 -8.79 8.52
CA PRO A 49 -4.73 -8.55 9.96
C PRO A 49 -3.40 -8.74 10.70
N PHE A 50 -2.58 -9.68 10.24
CA PHE A 50 -1.28 -10.01 10.85
C PHE A 50 -0.13 -9.10 10.40
N CYS A 51 -0.39 -8.20 9.45
CA CYS A 51 0.63 -7.30 8.92
C CYS A 51 0.76 -6.05 9.80
N GLN A 52 1.95 -5.81 10.33
CA GLN A 52 2.25 -4.59 11.08
C GLN A 52 2.39 -3.36 10.16
N GLU A 53 2.86 -3.56 8.93
CA GLU A 53 3.02 -2.47 7.95
C GLU A 53 1.66 -1.99 7.45
N LYS A 54 1.35 -0.71 7.71
CA LYS A 54 0.15 -0.05 7.17
C LYS A 54 0.36 0.29 5.69
N MET A 55 -0.65 0.00 4.88
CA MET A 55 -0.69 0.33 3.46
C MET A 55 -1.73 1.43 3.23
N ILE A 56 -1.68 2.04 2.04
CA ILE A 56 -2.60 3.12 1.68
C ILE A 56 -3.57 2.58 0.65
N PHE A 57 -4.85 2.58 1.00
CA PHE A 57 -5.93 2.17 0.13
C PHE A 57 -6.66 3.41 -0.38
N VAL A 58 -6.85 3.46 -1.69
CA VAL A 58 -7.40 4.61 -2.41
C VAL A 58 -8.62 4.14 -3.18
N THR A 59 -9.79 4.64 -2.82
CA THR A 59 -11.03 4.42 -3.56
C THR A 59 -11.20 5.55 -4.57
N MET A 60 -11.32 5.17 -5.84
CA MET A 60 -11.47 6.11 -6.94
C MET A 60 -12.94 6.54 -7.10
N GLU A 61 -13.17 7.79 -7.50
CA GLU A 61 -14.50 8.27 -7.85
C GLU A 61 -15.07 7.54 -9.08
N ASN A 62 -16.39 7.39 -9.10
CA ASN A 62 -17.14 6.73 -10.19
C ASN A 62 -17.06 7.46 -11.55
N VAL A 63 -16.59 8.71 -11.56
CA VAL A 63 -16.40 9.52 -12.77
C VAL A 63 -14.99 9.35 -13.37
N SER A 64 -14.06 8.78 -12.59
CA SER A 64 -12.67 8.59 -13.02
C SER A 64 -12.53 7.45 -14.04
N ARG A 65 -11.36 7.38 -14.71
CA ARG A 65 -11.04 6.27 -15.63
C ARG A 65 -11.01 4.90 -14.94
N PHE A 66 -10.94 4.88 -13.60
CA PHE A 66 -10.78 3.68 -12.78
C PHE A 66 -11.99 3.50 -11.83
N LYS A 67 -13.19 3.66 -12.39
CA LYS A 67 -14.47 3.75 -11.70
C LYS A 67 -14.61 2.77 -10.53
N GLY A 68 -14.81 3.30 -9.33
CA GLY A 68 -15.20 2.54 -8.13
C GLY A 68 -14.18 1.50 -7.62
N GLN A 69 -12.98 1.45 -8.20
CA GLN A 69 -11.96 0.49 -7.80
C GLN A 69 -11.16 0.99 -6.59
N GLU A 70 -10.86 0.07 -5.68
CA GLU A 70 -9.91 0.30 -4.59
C GLU A 70 -8.51 -0.11 -5.03
N TYR A 71 -7.56 0.81 -4.93
CA TYR A 71 -6.15 0.56 -5.22
C TYR A 71 -5.34 0.53 -3.94
N CYS A 72 -4.51 -0.49 -3.79
CA CYS A 72 -3.51 -0.51 -2.73
C CYS A 72 -2.17 0.07 -3.20
N LEU A 73 -1.66 1.04 -2.45
CA LEU A 73 -0.42 1.76 -2.71
C LEU A 73 0.58 1.56 -1.58
N HIS A 74 1.84 1.39 -1.96
CA HIS A 74 2.93 1.25 -1.01
C HIS A 74 3.35 2.64 -0.46
N PRO A 75 3.45 2.84 0.87
CA PRO A 75 3.71 4.15 1.48
C PRO A 75 5.13 4.69 1.23
N ARG A 76 6.09 3.80 0.98
CA ARG A 76 7.47 4.19 0.63
C ARG A 76 7.62 4.86 -0.74
N LEU A 77 6.63 4.75 -1.64
CA LEU A 77 6.71 5.37 -2.97
C LEU A 77 6.49 6.89 -2.86
N GLN A 78 7.32 7.66 -3.54
CA GLN A 78 7.24 9.13 -3.50
C GLN A 78 5.92 9.65 -4.08
N SER A 79 5.39 9.00 -5.13
CA SER A 79 4.09 9.29 -5.71
C SER A 79 2.96 9.15 -4.68
N THR A 80 2.97 8.08 -3.89
CA THR A 80 1.98 7.83 -2.83
C THR A 80 2.08 8.89 -1.72
N LYS A 81 3.29 9.26 -1.29
CA LYS A 81 3.48 10.33 -0.30
C LYS A 81 2.91 11.66 -0.78
N ASN A 82 3.20 12.02 -2.03
CA ASN A 82 2.67 13.23 -2.64
C ASN A 82 1.14 13.18 -2.76
N LEU A 83 0.58 12.04 -3.18
CA LEU A 83 -0.86 11.84 -3.27
C LEU A 83 -1.55 12.09 -1.93
N VAL A 84 -1.05 11.45 -0.86
CA VAL A 84 -1.60 11.61 0.50
C VAL A 84 -1.51 13.06 0.97
N LYS A 85 -0.37 13.72 0.75
CA LYS A 85 -0.16 15.12 1.12
C LYS A 85 -1.17 16.04 0.44
N TRP A 86 -1.31 15.94 -0.88
CA TRP A 86 -2.22 16.78 -1.66
C TRP A 86 -3.70 16.48 -1.37
N PHE A 87 -4.05 15.21 -1.19
CA PHE A 87 -5.40 14.81 -0.81
C PHE A 87 -5.81 15.41 0.54
N LYS A 88 -4.91 15.37 1.54
CA LYS A 88 -5.16 15.99 2.85
C LYS A 88 -5.38 17.50 2.74
N ILE A 89 -4.49 18.21 2.03
CA ILE A 89 -4.62 19.66 1.83
C ILE A 89 -5.95 20.02 1.16
N MET A 90 -6.36 19.26 0.14
CA MET A 90 -7.64 19.48 -0.53
C MET A 90 -8.82 19.26 0.42
N LYS A 91 -8.82 18.16 1.18
CA LYS A 91 -9.89 17.84 2.11
C LYS A 91 -10.02 18.88 3.22
N ASP A 92 -8.89 19.35 3.74
CA ASP A 92 -8.85 20.41 4.75
C ASP A 92 -9.42 21.72 4.18
N LYS A 93 -9.09 22.08 2.93
CA LYS A 93 -9.72 23.23 2.26
C LYS A 93 -11.22 23.04 2.08
N HIS A 94 -11.67 21.88 1.60
CA HIS A 94 -13.09 21.60 1.38
C HIS A 94 -13.90 21.77 2.66
N LYS A 95 -13.40 21.23 3.77
CA LYS A 95 -14.03 21.37 5.09
C LYS A 95 -14.18 22.83 5.55
N VAL A 96 -13.25 23.71 5.18
CA VAL A 96 -13.29 25.14 5.53
C VAL A 96 -14.36 25.89 4.73
N TYR A 97 -14.68 25.46 3.51
CA TYR A 97 -15.72 26.11 2.69
C TYR A 97 -17.14 25.59 2.96
N GLU A 98 -17.28 24.44 3.63
CA GLU A 98 -18.57 23.85 4.02
C GLU A 98 -19.02 24.23 5.44
N ALA A 99 -18.15 24.88 6.23
CA ALA A 99 -18.43 25.36 7.58
C ALA A 99 -18.83 26.85 7.56
#